data_AF-A0A8I0N105-F1
#
_entry.id   AF-A0A8I0N105-F1
#
_cell.length_a   1.000
_cell.length_b   1.000
_cell.length_c   1.000
_cell.angle_alpha   90.00
_cell.angle_beta   90.00
_cell.angle_gamma   90.00
#
_symmetry.space_group_name_H-M   'P 1'
#
loop_
_entity.id
_entity.type
_entity.pdbx_description
1 polymer ?
#
loop_
_entity_poly.entity_id
_entity_poly.type
_entity_poly.pdbx_seq_one_letter_code
_entity_poly.pdbx_strand_id
1 'polypeptide(L)'
;MNLVEPGPPPAPSGVVPKTREDNKLRVEDRAAHDWYRFVLSYPAHIVRTYVGRFGLDARHNVLDPFCGTGTTIVECKKLGISSCGIEPNPMAVFASRTKVDWDVDPDQLITHASRMAKLTLERFEEQGIQDEETVLRCFRWN
;
A
#
# COMPACT_ATOMS: atom_id res chain seq x y z
N MET A 1 -2.08 63.89 5.56
CA MET A 1 -3.15 62.90 5.29
C MET A 1 -2.47 61.54 5.18
N ASN A 2 -2.43 60.77 6.27
CA ASN A 2 -1.95 59.39 6.23
C ASN A 2 -3.17 58.47 6.24
N LEU A 3 -3.34 57.69 5.19
CA LEU A 3 -4.37 56.67 5.08
C LEU A 3 -3.96 55.48 5.95
N VAL A 4 -4.71 55.22 7.01
CA VAL A 4 -4.62 53.99 7.80
C VAL A 4 -5.50 52.95 7.12
N GLU A 5 -4.89 51.92 6.55
CA GLU A 5 -5.61 50.74 6.04
C GLU A 5 -6.24 49.98 7.22
N PRO A 6 -7.52 49.56 7.14
CA PRO A 6 -8.12 48.74 8.18
C PRO A 6 -7.49 47.34 8.21
N GLY A 7 -7.09 46.90 9.40
CA GLY A 7 -6.51 45.57 9.61
C GLY A 7 -7.48 44.43 9.25
N PRO A 8 -6.95 43.23 8.96
CA PRO A 8 -7.77 42.10 8.55
C PRO A 8 -8.79 41.70 9.63
N PRO A 9 -9.98 41.21 9.24
CA PRO A 9 -11.01 40.80 10.20
C PRO A 9 -10.51 39.63 11.07
N PRO A 10 -10.96 39.55 12.33
CA PRO A 10 -10.59 38.45 13.22
C PRO A 10 -11.06 37.11 12.65
N ALA A 11 -10.18 36.11 12.69
CA ALA A 11 -10.49 34.77 12.23
C ALA A 11 -11.69 34.18 13.01
N PRO A 12 -12.59 33.44 12.34
CA PRO A 12 -13.76 32.87 13.01
C PRO A 12 -13.32 31.87 14.10
N SER A 13 -13.72 32.14 15.34
CA SER A 13 -13.53 31.24 16.47
C SER A 13 -14.41 30.01 16.29
N GLY A 14 -13.82 28.85 16.05
CA GLY A 14 -14.58 27.60 15.97
C GLY A 14 -13.96 26.46 15.17
N VAL A 15 -12.78 26.63 14.57
CA VAL A 15 -12.10 25.51 13.92
C VAL A 15 -11.39 24.68 14.99
N VAL A 16 -12.11 23.71 15.56
CA VAL A 16 -11.49 22.57 16.25
C VAL A 16 -10.47 21.98 15.27
N PRO A 17 -9.18 21.85 15.62
CA PRO A 17 -8.23 21.23 14.73
C PRO A 17 -8.67 19.78 14.55
N LYS A 18 -9.22 19.46 13.37
CA LYS A 18 -9.37 18.05 12.98
C LYS A 18 -7.96 17.49 12.99
N THR A 19 -7.71 16.56 13.90
CA THR A 19 -6.49 15.77 13.93
C THR A 19 -6.27 15.23 12.53
N ARG A 20 -5.17 15.62 11.87
CA ARG A 20 -4.83 15.18 10.51
C ARG A 20 -4.51 13.69 10.53
N GLU A 21 -5.56 12.88 10.40
CA GLU A 21 -5.49 11.43 10.18
C GLU A 21 -5.22 11.09 8.70
N ASP A 22 -5.04 12.11 7.85
CA ASP A 22 -5.07 12.02 6.39
C ASP A 22 -4.04 11.05 5.77
N ASN A 23 -2.94 10.74 6.47
CA ASN A 23 -1.90 9.82 5.99
C ASN A 23 -1.87 8.46 6.71
N LYS A 24 -2.90 8.12 7.50
CA LYS A 24 -2.98 6.80 8.13
C LYS A 24 -3.54 5.77 7.16
N LEU A 25 -2.90 4.59 7.15
CA LEU A 25 -3.45 3.41 6.47
C LEU A 25 -4.76 3.02 7.15
N ARG A 26 -5.84 2.96 6.37
CA ARG A 26 -7.12 2.41 6.83
C ARG A 26 -7.03 0.90 6.89
N VAL A 27 -7.87 0.27 7.73
CA VAL A 27 -7.86 -1.20 7.91
C VAL A 27 -8.07 -1.92 6.57
N GLU A 28 -9.02 -1.44 5.76
CA GLU A 28 -9.32 -1.96 4.42
C GLU A 28 -8.17 -1.88 3.41
N ASP A 29 -7.18 -1.01 3.65
CA ASP A 29 -6.06 -0.78 2.74
C ASP A 29 -4.83 -1.64 3.10
N ARG A 30 -4.81 -2.23 4.31
CA ARG A 30 -3.63 -2.93 4.83
C ARG A 30 -3.20 -4.12 3.97
N ALA A 31 -4.16 -4.88 3.44
CA ALA A 31 -3.90 -6.09 2.68
C ALA A 31 -2.94 -5.87 1.48
N ALA A 32 -2.93 -4.67 0.89
CA ALA A 32 -2.06 -4.34 -0.24
C ALA A 32 -1.04 -3.23 0.07
N HIS A 33 -1.38 -2.26 0.92
CA HIS A 33 -0.53 -1.09 1.14
C HIS A 33 0.39 -1.21 2.37
N ASP A 34 0.25 -2.27 3.17
CA ASP A 34 1.10 -2.50 4.37
C ASP A 34 2.34 -3.36 4.07
N TRP A 35 2.35 -4.09 2.95
CA TRP A 35 3.46 -4.99 2.57
C TRP A 35 4.77 -4.26 2.25
N TYR A 36 4.67 -2.99 1.85
CA TYR A 36 5.84 -2.16 1.58
C TYR A 36 5.44 -0.69 1.70
N ARG A 37 5.83 -0.07 2.82
CA ARG A 37 5.59 1.35 3.08
C ARG A 37 6.66 2.20 2.40
N PHE A 38 6.38 2.66 1.19
CA PHE A 38 7.23 3.63 0.52
C PHE A 38 6.99 5.03 1.09
N VAL A 39 8.06 5.70 1.54
CA VAL A 39 8.01 6.99 2.24
C VAL A 39 7.39 8.12 1.39
N LEU A 40 7.27 7.93 0.07
CA LEU A 40 6.67 8.89 -0.87
C LEU A 40 5.32 8.44 -1.45
N SER A 41 4.67 7.41 -0.89
CA SER A 41 3.33 7.02 -1.34
C SER A 41 2.26 7.98 -0.83
N TYR A 42 1.28 8.30 -1.68
CA TYR A 42 0.03 8.94 -1.25
C TYR A 42 -0.97 7.88 -0.73
N PRO A 43 -1.93 8.28 0.13
CA PRO A 43 -2.94 7.37 0.66
C PRO A 43 -3.97 6.94 -0.41
N ALA A 44 -4.44 5.69 -0.32
CA ALA A 44 -5.32 5.07 -1.31
C ALA A 44 -6.62 5.84 -1.57
N HIS A 45 -7.20 6.47 -0.54
CA HIS A 45 -8.44 7.25 -0.69
C HIS A 45 -8.32 8.45 -1.65
N ILE A 46 -7.11 8.96 -1.91
CA ILE A 46 -6.91 10.02 -2.90
C ILE A 46 -7.24 9.50 -4.29
N VAL A 47 -6.84 8.27 -4.62
CA VAL A 47 -7.18 7.64 -5.91
C VAL A 47 -8.69 7.52 -6.06
N ARG A 48 -9.38 7.00 -5.04
CA ARG A 48 -10.85 6.87 -5.03
C ARG A 48 -11.54 8.22 -5.22
N THR A 49 -11.02 9.27 -4.61
CA THR A 49 -11.53 10.64 -4.75
C THR A 49 -11.44 11.12 -6.19
N TYR A 50 -10.31 10.91 -6.86
CA TYR A 50 -10.14 11.30 -8.26
C TYR A 50 -10.93 10.42 -9.23
N VAL A 51 -11.03 9.12 -8.98
CA VAL A 51 -11.92 8.21 -9.73
C VAL A 51 -13.35 8.75 -9.72
N GLY A 52 -13.89 9.07 -8.54
CA GLY A 52 -15.24 9.63 -8.42
C GLY A 52 -15.38 11.00 -9.06
N ARG A 53 -14.39 11.89 -8.87
CA ARG A 53 -14.40 13.24 -9.44
C ARG A 53 -14.40 13.25 -10.98
N PHE A 54 -13.67 12.32 -11.59
CA PHE A 54 -13.58 12.21 -13.04
C PHE A 54 -14.62 11.25 -13.64
N GLY A 55 -15.43 10.59 -12.82
CA GLY A 55 -16.44 9.64 -13.29
C GLY A 55 -15.83 8.42 -13.97
N LEU A 56 -14.67 7.96 -13.53
CA LEU A 56 -13.99 6.82 -14.13
C LEU A 56 -14.72 5.52 -13.79
N ASP A 57 -14.75 4.61 -14.76
CA ASP A 57 -15.38 3.29 -14.66
C ASP A 57 -14.63 2.29 -15.55
N ALA A 58 -15.15 1.06 -15.65
CA ALA A 58 -14.55 -0.02 -16.42
C ALA A 58 -14.35 0.26 -17.94
N ARG A 59 -14.93 1.33 -18.48
CA ARG A 59 -14.72 1.75 -19.89
C ARG A 59 -13.45 2.59 -20.07
N HIS A 60 -12.88 3.07 -18.97
CA HIS A 60 -11.72 3.94 -18.96
C HIS A 60 -10.44 3.17 -18.68
N ASN A 61 -9.31 3.73 -19.12
CA ASN A 61 -7.97 3.24 -18.82
C ASN A 61 -7.19 4.31 -18.05
N VAL A 62 -6.54 3.91 -16.96
CA VAL A 62 -5.72 4.82 -16.15
C VAL A 62 -4.24 4.54 -16.39
N LEU A 63 -3.45 5.60 -16.66
CA LEU A 63 -2.00 5.52 -16.76
C LEU A 63 -1.37 6.27 -15.58
N ASP A 64 -0.52 5.58 -14.82
CA ASP A 64 0.34 6.19 -13.80
C ASP A 64 1.81 6.09 -14.25
N PRO A 65 2.41 7.19 -14.76
CA PRO A 65 3.75 7.16 -15.33
C PRO A 65 4.88 7.05 -14.28
N PHE A 66 4.55 7.14 -12.98
CA PHE A 66 5.47 7.04 -11.86
C PHE A 66 4.83 6.25 -10.72
N CYS A 67 4.40 5.03 -11.04
CA CYS A 67 3.46 4.30 -10.18
C CYS A 67 4.08 3.82 -8.86
N GLY A 68 5.41 3.83 -8.73
CA GLY A 68 6.12 3.37 -7.55
C GLY A 68 5.70 1.95 -7.19
N THR A 69 5.19 1.76 -5.97
CA THR A 69 4.68 0.44 -5.53
C THR A 69 3.23 0.17 -5.91
N GLY A 70 2.65 0.99 -6.79
CA GLY A 70 1.41 0.68 -7.50
C GLY A 70 0.12 1.13 -6.81
N THR A 71 0.12 2.20 -6.00
CA THR A 71 -1.11 2.60 -5.29
C THR A 71 -2.28 2.89 -6.23
N THR A 72 -2.07 3.67 -7.31
CA THR A 72 -3.10 3.86 -8.37
C THR A 72 -3.56 2.53 -8.96
N ILE A 73 -2.62 1.65 -9.30
CA ILE A 73 -2.89 0.41 -10.05
C ILE A 73 -3.71 -0.57 -9.20
N VAL A 74 -3.35 -0.72 -7.92
CA VAL A 74 -4.10 -1.54 -6.94
C VAL A 74 -5.52 -1.04 -6.77
N GLU A 75 -5.70 0.27 -6.60
CA GLU A 75 -7.02 0.86 -6.40
C GLU A 75 -7.88 0.79 -7.67
N CYS A 76 -7.29 1.00 -8.85
CA CYS A 76 -7.98 0.78 -10.12
C CYS A 76 -8.43 -0.69 -10.26
N LYS A 77 -7.56 -1.66 -9.92
CA LYS A 77 -7.92 -3.08 -9.94
C LYS A 77 -9.08 -3.40 -9.00
N LYS A 78 -9.07 -2.87 -7.77
CA LYS A 78 -10.19 -3.03 -6.80
C LYS A 78 -11.51 -2.49 -7.35
N LEU A 79 -11.46 -1.42 -8.14
CA LEU A 79 -12.62 -0.75 -8.71
C LEU A 79 -13.03 -1.31 -10.08
N GLY A 80 -12.34 -2.34 -10.59
CA GLY A 80 -12.59 -2.92 -11.91
C GLY A 80 -12.21 -1.99 -13.08
N ILE A 81 -11.30 -1.05 -12.85
CA ILE A 81 -10.81 -0.10 -13.87
C ILE A 81 -9.49 -0.60 -14.41
N SER A 82 -9.38 -0.70 -15.73
CA SER A 82 -8.14 -1.07 -16.41
C SER A 82 -7.07 0.00 -16.17
N SER A 83 -5.84 -0.43 -15.88
CA SER A 83 -4.74 0.50 -15.57
C SER A 83 -3.37 -0.02 -15.99
N CYS A 84 -2.45 0.91 -16.24
CA CYS A 84 -1.05 0.67 -16.57
C CYS A 84 -0.15 1.58 -15.73
N GLY A 85 0.94 1.04 -15.21
CA GLY A 85 1.92 1.78 -14.42
C GLY A 85 3.32 1.69 -15.04
N ILE A 86 4.04 2.80 -15.05
CA ILE A 86 5.45 2.85 -15.45
C ILE A 86 6.30 3.19 -14.23
N GLU A 87 7.37 2.44 -14.02
CA GLU A 87 8.32 2.64 -12.93
C GLU A 87 9.70 2.07 -13.32
N PRO A 88 10.78 2.84 -13.23
CA PRO A 88 12.13 2.35 -13.52
C PRO A 88 12.76 1.52 -12.39
N ASN A 89 12.36 1.72 -11.13
CA ASN A 89 12.95 1.01 -10.00
C ASN A 89 12.49 -0.47 -9.98
N PRO A 90 13.41 -1.45 -10.15
CA PRO A 90 13.03 -2.86 -10.24
C PRO A 90 12.32 -3.40 -8.99
N MET A 91 12.69 -2.91 -7.81
CA MET A 91 12.08 -3.33 -6.55
C MET A 91 10.65 -2.79 -6.42
N ALA A 92 10.42 -1.53 -6.82
CA ALA A 92 9.08 -0.95 -6.84
C ALA A 92 8.18 -1.63 -7.88
N VAL A 93 8.73 -1.98 -9.06
CA VAL A 93 8.05 -2.80 -10.07
C VAL A 93 7.67 -4.17 -9.52
N PHE A 94 8.59 -4.85 -8.82
CA PHE A 94 8.28 -6.13 -8.19
C PHE A 94 7.14 -5.98 -7.18
N ALA A 95 7.24 -5.01 -6.27
CA ALA A 95 6.20 -4.77 -5.27
C ALA A 95 4.85 -4.45 -5.89
N SER A 96 4.79 -3.60 -6.93
CA SER A 96 3.55 -3.25 -7.61
C SER A 96 2.92 -4.44 -8.32
N ARG A 97 3.72 -5.24 -9.05
CA ARG A 97 3.26 -6.47 -9.71
C ARG A 97 2.69 -7.47 -8.71
N THR A 98 3.39 -7.74 -7.62
CA THR A 98 2.92 -8.66 -6.58
C THR A 98 1.62 -8.18 -5.94
N LYS A 99 1.47 -6.87 -5.67
CA LYS A 99 0.24 -6.31 -5.08
C LYS A 99 -0.99 -6.41 -5.99
N VAL A 100 -0.78 -6.57 -7.30
CA VAL A 100 -1.86 -6.72 -8.29
C VAL A 100 -1.96 -8.14 -8.83
N ASP A 101 -1.19 -9.09 -8.31
CA ASP A 101 -1.38 -10.51 -8.60
C ASP A 101 -2.31 -11.09 -7.54
N TRP A 102 -3.56 -11.38 -7.92
CA TRP A 102 -4.58 -11.90 -7.01
C TRP A 102 -5.00 -13.33 -7.38
N ASP A 103 -4.35 -13.94 -8.37
CA ASP A 103 -4.62 -15.31 -8.82
C ASP A 103 -3.66 -16.30 -8.14
N VAL A 104 -3.33 -16.03 -6.88
CA VAL A 104 -2.41 -16.83 -6.08
C VAL A 104 -3.16 -18.04 -5.54
N ASP A 105 -2.62 -19.24 -5.81
CA ASP A 105 -3.09 -20.48 -5.22
C ASP A 105 -2.61 -20.57 -3.75
N PRO A 106 -3.52 -20.52 -2.76
CA PRO A 106 -3.15 -20.54 -1.35
C PRO A 106 -2.52 -21.86 -0.92
N ASP A 107 -2.95 -23.00 -1.49
CA ASP A 107 -2.44 -24.32 -1.12
C ASP A 107 -1.01 -24.50 -1.62
N GLN A 108 -0.72 -24.03 -2.84
CA GLN A 108 0.64 -23.99 -3.37
C GLN A 108 1.54 -23.06 -2.57
N LEU A 109 1.04 -21.89 -2.17
CA LEU A 109 1.79 -20.95 -1.35
C LEU A 109 2.19 -21.56 0.00
N ILE A 110 1.24 -22.19 0.70
CA ILE A 110 1.49 -22.87 1.98
C ILE A 110 2.49 -24.01 1.78
N THR A 111 2.30 -24.84 0.75
CA THR A 111 3.20 -25.96 0.43
C THR A 111 4.63 -25.49 0.20
N HIS A 112 4.80 -24.39 -0.56
CA HIS A 112 6.11 -23.83 -0.83
C HIS A 112 6.75 -23.22 0.43
N ALA A 113 5.96 -22.49 1.23
CA ALA A 113 6.43 -21.91 2.48
C ALA A 113 6.89 -22.99 3.48
N SER A 114 6.11 -24.06 3.65
CA SER A 114 6.49 -25.19 4.50
C SER A 114 7.76 -25.89 4.01
N ARG A 115 7.93 -26.03 2.68
CA ARG A 115 9.17 -26.58 2.10
C ARG A 115 10.38 -25.71 2.41
N MET A 116 10.25 -24.39 2.27
CA MET A 116 11.33 -23.44 2.61
C MET A 116 11.68 -23.50 4.09
N ALA A 117 10.68 -23.47 4.97
CA ALA A 117 10.88 -23.59 6.41
C ALA A 117 11.65 -24.87 6.77
N LYS A 118 11.25 -26.01 6.21
CA LYS A 118 11.95 -27.29 6.41
C LYS A 118 13.41 -27.23 5.96
N LEU A 119 13.67 -26.78 4.73
CA LEU A 119 15.03 -26.69 4.19
C LEU A 119 15.93 -25.73 4.98
N THR A 120 15.36 -24.62 5.47
CA THR A 120 16.07 -23.67 6.33
C THR A 120 16.45 -24.30 7.67
N LEU A 121 15.52 -25.03 8.32
CA LEU A 121 15.78 -25.72 9.58
C LEU A 121 16.87 -26.80 9.43
N GLU A 122 16.79 -27.63 8.39
CA GLU A 122 17.82 -28.65 8.09
C GLU A 122 19.21 -28.00 7.94
N ARG A 123 19.28 -26.85 7.25
CA ARG A 123 20.54 -26.13 7.03
C ARG A 123 21.06 -25.42 8.28
N PHE A 124 20.19 -25.03 9.20
CA PHE A 124 20.58 -24.49 10.50
C PHE A 124 21.16 -25.56 11.41
N GLU A 125 20.56 -26.76 11.43
CA GLU A 125 21.08 -27.91 12.17
C GLU A 125 22.49 -28.29 11.68
N GLU A 126 22.71 -28.32 10.36
CA GLU A 126 24.05 -28.55 9.77
C GLU A 126 25.10 -27.53 10.21
N GLN A 127 24.68 -26.29 10.51
CA GLN A 127 25.56 -25.20 10.96
C GLN A 127 25.64 -25.08 12.48
N GLY A 128 24.96 -25.95 13.24
CA GLY A 128 24.90 -25.88 14.70
C GLY A 128 24.13 -24.66 15.24
N ILE A 129 23.28 -24.04 14.41
CA ILE A 129 22.47 -22.89 14.79
C ILE A 129 21.14 -23.42 15.35
N GLN A 130 20.84 -23.14 16.61
CA GLN A 130 19.52 -23.40 17.19
C GLN A 130 18.60 -22.22 16.90
N ASP A 131 17.48 -22.49 16.24
CA ASP A 131 16.46 -21.48 16.00
C ASP A 131 15.75 -21.16 17.33
N GLU A 132 15.70 -19.89 17.73
CA GLU A 132 14.89 -19.51 18.90
C GLU A 132 13.42 -19.81 18.59
N GLU A 133 12.73 -20.43 19.54
CA GLU A 133 11.34 -20.93 19.45
C GLU A 133 10.30 -19.89 18.96
N THR A 134 10.69 -18.62 18.89
CA THR A 134 9.92 -17.47 18.43
C THR A 134 9.56 -17.53 16.93
N VAL A 135 10.39 -18.10 16.06
CA VAL A 135 10.14 -18.12 14.60
C VAL A 135 9.06 -19.14 14.22
N LEU A 136 9.00 -20.28 14.92
CA LEU A 136 8.00 -21.33 14.68
C LEU A 136 6.57 -20.90 15.01
N ARG A 137 6.38 -19.85 15.82
CA ARG A 137 5.06 -19.24 16.07
C ARG A 137 4.51 -18.48 14.87
N CYS A 138 5.36 -17.90 14.02
CA CYS A 138 4.92 -17.09 12.89
C CYS A 138 4.29 -17.91 11.75
N PHE A 139 4.60 -19.21 11.67
CA PHE A 139 4.07 -20.10 10.62
C PHE A 139 2.90 -20.99 11.09
N ARG A 140 2.54 -20.94 12.38
CA ARG A 140 1.31 -21.56 12.90
C ARG A 140 0.18 -20.54 12.84
N TRP A 141 -0.49 -20.49 11.69
CA TRP A 141 -1.79 -19.83 11.57
C TRP A 141 -2.82 -20.67 12.34
N ASN A 142 -3.31 -20.15 13.48
CA ASN A 142 -4.51 -20.65 14.17
C ASN A 142 -5.75 -19.95 13.59
#